data_AF-A0A291QMN7-F1
#
_entry.id   AF-A0A291QMN7-F1
#
_cell.length_a   1.000
_cell.length_b   1.000
_cell.length_c   1.000
_cell.angle_alpha   90.00
_cell.angle_beta   90.00
_cell.angle_gamma   90.00
#
_symmetry.space_group_name_H-M   'P 1'
#
loop_
_entity.id
_entity.type
_entity.pdbx_description
1 polymer ?
#
loop_
_entity_poly.entity_id
_entity_poly.type
_entity_poly.pdbx_seq_one_letter_code
_entity_poly.pdbx_strand_id
1 'polypeptide(L)'
;MPSETASGLVTLPAPGTVDAVVDRLRAAATEAGHHVLAVIDHQANAEKVDMTLRPTRLVLFGRPAVGTRLMQDRRTSGIDLPSKVLVWQDEHGETQLTYSTGAWLANRHGLKTSGRENALRLESAVREFVAQARRP
;
A
#
# COMPACT_ATOMS: atom_id res chain seq x y z
N MET A 1 7.71 -1.68 18.05
CA MET A 1 6.78 -0.64 17.53
C MET A 1 7.22 -0.31 16.11
N PRO A 2 6.35 -0.41 15.09
CA PRO A 2 6.73 0.05 13.76
C PRO A 2 7.17 1.52 13.82
N SER A 3 8.34 1.80 13.26
CA SER A 3 8.93 3.13 13.22
C SER A 3 8.20 3.98 12.18
N GLU A 4 7.33 4.89 12.63
CA GLU A 4 6.88 6.01 11.80
C GLU A 4 8.06 6.97 11.63
N THR A 5 8.86 6.78 10.57
CA THR A 5 9.91 7.73 10.22
C THR A 5 9.32 8.95 9.51
N ALA A 6 10.05 10.07 9.46
CA ALA A 6 9.70 11.29 8.72
C ALA A 6 9.33 11.06 7.23
N SER A 7 9.64 9.87 6.69
CA SER A 7 9.26 9.43 5.35
C SER A 7 7.75 9.26 5.15
N GLY A 8 6.98 9.06 6.23
CA GLY A 8 5.56 8.75 6.14
C GLY A 8 5.27 7.32 5.68
N LEU A 9 6.24 6.42 5.79
CA LEU A 9 6.09 5.00 5.48
C LEU A 9 6.02 4.16 6.76
N VAL A 10 5.21 3.11 6.72
CA VAL A 10 5.16 2.05 7.73
C VAL A 10 5.57 0.74 7.06
N THR A 11 6.55 0.05 7.67
CA THR A 11 7.01 -1.28 7.22
C THR A 11 6.78 -2.31 8.32
N LEU A 12 6.23 -3.47 7.96
CA LEU A 12 5.91 -4.55 8.87
C LEU A 12 6.30 -5.92 8.27
N PRO A 13 6.88 -6.85 9.06
CA PRO A 13 7.18 -8.20 8.58
C PRO A 13 5.93 -9.06 8.45
N ALA A 14 5.94 -9.99 7.50
CA ALA A 14 4.88 -10.95 7.24
C ALA A 14 5.44 -12.36 7.02
N PRO A 15 4.81 -13.41 7.59
CA PRO A 15 5.24 -14.78 7.36
C PRO A 15 4.93 -15.25 5.93
N GLY A 16 5.84 -16.05 5.35
CA GLY A 16 5.68 -16.66 4.03
C GLY A 16 6.35 -15.88 2.90
N THR A 17 6.14 -16.34 1.67
CA THR A 17 6.71 -15.73 0.46
C THR A 17 5.98 -14.44 0.08
N VAL A 18 6.63 -13.61 -0.73
CA VAL A 18 6.00 -12.40 -1.32
C VAL A 18 4.70 -12.75 -2.04
N ASP A 19 4.67 -13.80 -2.85
CA ASP A 19 3.46 -14.20 -3.58
C ASP A 19 2.32 -14.63 -2.64
N ALA A 20 2.62 -15.43 -1.61
CA ALA A 20 1.61 -15.84 -0.62
C ALA A 20 1.04 -14.65 0.16
N VAL A 21 1.90 -13.69 0.52
CA VAL A 21 1.48 -12.46 1.21
C VAL A 21 0.65 -11.57 0.28
N VAL A 22 1.02 -11.46 -1.01
CA VAL A 22 0.24 -10.74 -2.02
C VAL A 22 -1.16 -11.35 -2.15
N ASP A 23 -1.29 -12.68 -2.21
CA ASP A 23 -2.58 -13.33 -2.33
C ASP A 23 -3.47 -13.10 -1.10
N ARG A 24 -2.92 -13.22 0.12
CA ARG A 24 -3.68 -12.87 1.33
C ARG A 24 -4.07 -11.40 1.39
N LEU A 25 -3.20 -10.51 0.94
CA LEU A 25 -3.49 -9.08 0.88
C LEU A 25 -4.62 -8.77 -0.11
N ARG A 26 -4.62 -9.42 -1.28
CA ARG A 26 -5.68 -9.30 -2.29
C ARG A 26 -7.00 -9.81 -1.73
N ALA A 27 -7.00 -10.99 -1.10
CA ALA A 27 -8.18 -11.57 -0.46
C ALA A 27 -8.76 -10.62 0.58
N ALA A 28 -7.95 -10.15 1.54
CA ALA A 28 -8.37 -9.24 2.60
C ALA A 28 -8.98 -7.93 2.05
N ALA A 29 -8.37 -7.35 0.99
CA ALA A 29 -8.91 -6.17 0.35
C ALA A 29 -10.26 -6.45 -0.33
N THR A 30 -10.38 -7.56 -1.07
CA THR A 30 -11.62 -7.92 -1.77
C THR A 30 -12.77 -8.26 -0.81
N GLU A 31 -12.48 -8.97 0.28
CA GLU A 31 -13.47 -9.29 1.33
C GLU A 31 -14.01 -8.02 2.02
N ALA A 32 -13.16 -7.01 2.17
CA ALA A 32 -13.55 -5.69 2.66
C ALA A 32 -14.26 -4.80 1.60
N GLY A 33 -14.52 -5.33 0.41
CA GLY A 33 -15.22 -4.62 -0.68
C GLY A 33 -14.37 -3.59 -1.42
N HIS A 34 -13.03 -3.72 -1.39
CA HIS A 34 -12.13 -2.94 -2.23
C HIS A 34 -11.82 -3.68 -3.55
N HIS A 35 -11.55 -2.92 -4.61
CA HIS A 35 -11.06 -3.48 -5.86
C HIS A 35 -9.53 -3.53 -5.84
N VAL A 36 -8.94 -4.69 -6.16
CA VAL A 36 -7.53 -4.78 -6.54
C VAL A 36 -7.42 -4.36 -8.00
N LEU A 37 -6.84 -3.19 -8.24
CA LEU A 37 -6.77 -2.57 -9.57
C LEU A 37 -5.57 -3.07 -10.37
N ALA A 38 -4.45 -3.31 -9.70
CA ALA A 38 -3.25 -3.83 -10.32
C ALA A 38 -2.34 -4.51 -9.29
N VAL A 39 -1.57 -5.48 -9.77
CA VAL A 39 -0.37 -5.97 -9.09
C VAL A 39 0.78 -5.74 -10.05
N ILE A 40 1.73 -4.90 -9.67
CA ILE A 40 2.91 -4.60 -10.47
C ILE A 40 4.05 -5.46 -9.97
N ASP A 41 4.61 -6.27 -10.88
CA ASP A 41 5.74 -7.11 -10.60
C ASP A 41 7.06 -6.40 -10.93
N HIS A 42 7.73 -5.86 -9.92
CA HIS A 42 9.00 -5.16 -10.11
C HIS A 42 10.17 -6.13 -10.36
N GLN A 43 10.11 -7.36 -9.84
CA GLN A 43 11.12 -8.39 -10.12
C GLN A 43 11.10 -8.77 -11.59
N ALA A 44 9.93 -9.13 -12.13
CA ALA A 44 9.78 -9.49 -13.53
C ALA A 44 10.10 -8.29 -14.45
N ASN A 45 9.85 -7.06 -14.01
CA ASN A 45 10.25 -5.87 -14.76
C ASN A 45 11.77 -5.66 -14.78
N ALA A 46 12.48 -5.99 -13.69
CA ALA A 46 13.94 -5.95 -13.66
C ALA A 46 14.55 -7.03 -14.56
N GLU A 47 13.99 -8.25 -14.56
CA GLU A 47 14.45 -9.35 -15.41
C GLU A 47 14.35 -9.01 -16.90
N LYS A 48 13.31 -8.27 -17.32
CA LYS A 48 13.14 -7.80 -18.72
C LYS A 48 14.24 -6.84 -19.20
N VAL A 49 15.03 -6.29 -18.29
CA VAL A 49 16.14 -5.38 -18.59
C VAL A 49 17.46 -5.93 -18.05
N ASP A 50 17.57 -7.25 -17.91
CA ASP A 50 18.77 -7.97 -17.46
C ASP A 50 19.29 -7.54 -16.08
N MET A 51 18.38 -7.09 -15.20
CA MET A 51 18.69 -6.71 -13.83
C MET A 51 18.05 -7.65 -12.82
N THR A 52 18.75 -7.90 -11.71
CA THR A 52 18.21 -8.68 -10.60
C THR A 52 17.59 -7.76 -9.55
N LEU A 53 16.36 -8.08 -9.15
CA LEU A 53 15.70 -7.50 -7.99
C LEU A 53 15.10 -8.63 -7.16
N ARG A 54 15.26 -8.59 -5.84
CA ARG A 54 14.57 -9.53 -4.94
C ARG A 54 13.04 -9.46 -5.14
N PRO A 55 12.27 -10.51 -4.83
CA PRO A 55 10.82 -10.51 -4.97
C PRO A 55 10.19 -9.21 -4.46
N THR A 56 9.54 -8.47 -5.35
CA THR A 56 9.01 -7.13 -5.09
C THR A 56 7.75 -6.91 -5.92
N ARG A 57 6.60 -6.79 -5.25
CA ARG A 57 5.27 -6.60 -5.85
C ARG A 57 4.62 -5.35 -5.26
N LEU A 58 4.05 -4.49 -6.09
CA LEU A 58 3.23 -3.37 -5.65
C LEU A 58 1.76 -3.70 -5.91
N VAL A 59 0.95 -3.76 -4.85
CA VAL A 59 -0.49 -4.05 -4.95
C VAL A 59 -1.25 -2.74 -4.83
N LEU A 60 -2.04 -2.41 -5.85
CA LEU A 60 -2.85 -1.20 -5.93
C LEU A 60 -4.32 -1.57 -5.69
N PHE A 61 -4.96 -0.90 -4.75
CA PHE A 61 -6.36 -1.14 -4.44
C PHE A 61 -7.11 0.15 -4.14
N GLY A 62 -8.39 0.19 -4.53
CA GLY A 62 -9.16 1.41 -4.51
C GLY A 62 -10.65 1.22 -4.26
N ARG A 63 -11.23 2.27 -3.70
CA ARG A 63 -12.68 2.53 -3.72
C ARG A 63 -12.88 3.91 -4.35
N PRO A 64 -13.47 4.00 -5.56
CA PRO A 64 -13.53 5.25 -6.32
C PRO A 64 -14.10 6.45 -5.54
N ALA A 65 -15.09 6.20 -4.67
CA ALA A 65 -15.73 7.25 -3.88
C ALA A 65 -14.75 8.01 -2.96
N VAL A 66 -13.83 7.31 -2.29
CA VAL A 66 -12.90 7.95 -1.34
C VAL A 66 -11.80 8.71 -2.10
N GLY A 67 -11.21 8.09 -3.11
CA GLY A 67 -10.19 8.74 -3.94
C GLY A 67 -10.72 9.98 -4.66
N THR A 68 -11.96 9.94 -5.15
CA THR A 68 -12.59 11.10 -5.80
C THR A 68 -12.76 12.27 -4.83
N ARG A 69 -13.19 12.01 -3.59
CA ARG A 69 -13.32 13.05 -2.55
C ARG A 69 -11.99 13.72 -2.23
N LEU A 70 -10.89 12.95 -2.20
CA LEU A 70 -9.55 13.50 -2.01
C LEU A 70 -9.13 14.39 -3.19
N MET A 71 -9.40 13.97 -4.42
CA MET A 71 -9.09 14.77 -5.61
C MET A 71 -9.97 16.02 -5.72
N GLN A 72 -11.22 15.98 -5.23
CA GLN A 72 -12.09 17.16 -5.14
C GLN A 72 -11.57 18.19 -4.13
N ASP A 73 -10.98 17.75 -3.01
CA ASP A 73 -10.34 18.65 -2.05
C ASP A 73 -9.02 19.20 -2.61
N ARG A 74 -8.11 18.30 -2.99
CA ARG A 74 -6.82 18.62 -3.61
C ARG A 74 -6.53 17.65 -4.74
N ARG A 75 -6.68 18.11 -5.98
CA ARG A 75 -6.47 17.31 -7.20
C ARG A 75 -5.08 16.66 -7.29
N THR A 76 -4.05 17.28 -6.72
CA THR A 76 -2.69 16.73 -6.67
C THR A 76 -2.60 15.40 -5.93
N SER A 77 -3.57 15.08 -5.06
CA SER A 77 -3.63 13.77 -4.38
C SER A 77 -3.77 12.59 -5.34
N GLY A 78 -4.22 12.82 -6.58
CA GLY A 78 -4.35 11.78 -7.60
C GLY A 78 -3.05 11.04 -7.94
N ILE A 79 -1.87 11.66 -7.73
CA ILE A 79 -0.57 10.99 -7.98
C ILE A 79 -0.28 9.86 -6.98
N ASP A 80 -0.88 9.95 -5.80
CA ASP A 80 -0.71 8.99 -4.70
C ASP A 80 -1.94 8.09 -4.53
N LEU A 81 -2.91 8.18 -5.46
CA LEU A 81 -4.06 7.31 -5.55
C LEU A 81 -3.93 6.38 -6.76
N PRO A 82 -4.51 5.16 -6.70
CA PRO A 82 -5.19 4.53 -5.57
C PRO A 82 -4.21 4.18 -4.42
N SER A 83 -4.74 3.73 -3.28
CA SER A 83 -3.90 3.25 -2.18
C SER A 83 -3.05 2.05 -2.64
N LYS A 84 -1.85 1.93 -2.06
CA LYS A 84 -0.85 0.95 -2.48
C LYS A 84 -0.11 0.35 -1.27
N VAL A 85 0.23 -0.94 -1.39
CA VAL A 85 1.12 -1.64 -0.46
C VAL A 85 2.22 -2.32 -1.28
N LEU A 86 3.47 -2.06 -0.92
CA LEU A 86 4.63 -2.75 -1.46
C LEU A 86 4.88 -4.01 -0.63
N VAL A 87 4.85 -5.17 -1.26
CA VAL A 87 5.23 -6.47 -0.69
C VAL A 87 6.60 -6.82 -1.25
N TRP A 88 7.61 -6.97 -0.41
CA TRP A 88 8.99 -7.15 -0.88
C TRP A 88 9.80 -8.02 0.05
N GLN A 89 10.81 -8.70 -0.48
CA GLN A 89 11.74 -9.50 0.31
C GLN A 89 12.99 -8.68 0.66
N ASP A 90 13.32 -8.63 1.95
CA ASP A 90 14.52 -7.96 2.42
C ASP A 90 15.80 -8.78 2.16
N GLU A 91 16.94 -8.27 2.61
CA GLU A 91 18.24 -8.94 2.43
C GLU A 91 18.42 -10.22 3.24
N HIS A 92 17.58 -10.43 4.27
CA HIS A 92 17.58 -11.63 5.11
C HIS A 92 16.60 -12.70 4.60
N GLY A 93 15.86 -12.41 3.53
CA GLY A 93 14.85 -13.30 2.97
C GLY A 93 13.47 -13.16 3.60
N GLU A 94 13.28 -12.21 4.52
CA GLU A 94 12.00 -11.95 5.20
C GLU A 94 11.07 -11.11 4.30
N THR A 95 9.78 -11.47 4.28
CA THR A 95 8.77 -10.70 3.52
C THR A 95 8.29 -9.50 4.33
N GLN A 96 8.35 -8.34 3.72
CA GLN A 96 7.98 -7.04 4.27
C GLN A 96 6.77 -6.45 3.54
N LEU A 97 5.91 -5.76 4.29
CA LEU A 97 4.78 -4.98 3.81
C LEU A 97 5.02 -3.50 4.12
N THR A 98 5.06 -2.65 3.09
CA THR A 98 5.28 -1.21 3.24
C THR A 98 4.12 -0.40 2.65
N TYR A 99 3.61 0.59 3.37
CA TYR A 99 2.57 1.52 2.90
C TYR A 99 2.78 2.93 3.44
N SER A 100 2.17 3.92 2.78
CA SER A 100 2.20 5.32 3.21
C SER A 100 1.10 5.63 4.23
N THR A 101 1.40 6.44 5.24
CA THR A 101 0.41 6.89 6.21
C THR A 101 -0.54 7.92 5.60
N GLY A 102 -1.78 7.95 6.10
CA GLY A 102 -2.78 8.95 5.73
C GLY A 102 -2.37 10.35 6.20
N ALA A 103 -1.66 10.44 7.33
CA ALA A 103 -1.08 11.70 7.81
C ALA A 103 -0.06 12.28 6.82
N TRP A 104 0.83 11.46 6.27
CA TRP A 104 1.77 11.88 5.24
C TRP A 104 1.05 12.32 3.96
N LEU A 105 0.07 11.54 3.49
CA LEU A 105 -0.73 11.89 2.31
C LEU A 105 -1.42 13.25 2.49
N ALA A 106 -2.01 13.48 3.67
CA ALA A 106 -2.69 14.74 3.99
C ALA A 106 -1.73 15.92 4.02
N ASN A 107 -0.57 15.75 4.65
CA ASN A 107 0.43 16.81 4.75
C ASN A 107 1.05 17.12 3.37
N ARG A 108 1.40 16.09 2.59
CA ARG A 108 2.02 16.21 1.26
C ARG A 108 1.19 17.04 0.28
N HIS A 109 -0.13 16.89 0.31
CA HIS A 109 -1.02 17.59 -0.62
C HIS A 109 -1.75 18.78 -0.01
N GLY A 110 -1.51 19.10 1.27
CA GLY A 110 -2.23 20.17 1.97
C GLY A 110 -3.74 19.95 1.98
N LEU A 111 -4.17 18.71 2.29
CA LEU A 111 -5.59 18.36 2.40
C LEU A 111 -6.25 19.18 3.51
N LYS A 112 -7.48 19.64 3.26
CA LYS A 112 -8.31 20.29 4.26
C LYS A 112 -8.85 19.25 5.24
N THR A 113 -9.57 19.68 6.27
CA THR A 113 -10.07 18.81 7.35
C THR A 113 -10.77 17.55 6.82
N SER A 114 -11.72 17.69 5.91
CA SER A 114 -12.45 16.55 5.33
C SER A 114 -11.56 15.64 4.47
N GLY A 115 -10.60 16.20 3.73
CA GLY A 115 -9.60 15.43 3.00
C GLY A 115 -8.67 14.66 3.93
N ARG A 116 -8.20 15.30 5.01
CA ARG A 116 -7.36 14.66 6.03
C ARG A 116 -8.06 13.47 6.67
N GLU A 117 -9.32 13.61 7.06
CA GLU A 117 -10.10 12.48 7.57
C GLU A 117 -10.22 11.34 6.57
N ASN A 118 -10.45 11.64 5.29
CA ASN A 118 -10.52 10.62 4.25
C ASN A 118 -9.17 9.92 4.02
N ALA A 119 -8.05 10.64 4.12
CA ALA A 119 -6.71 10.05 4.04
C ALA A 119 -6.44 9.10 5.22
N LEU A 120 -6.84 9.47 6.44
CA LEU A 120 -6.75 8.60 7.62
C LEU A 120 -7.65 7.37 7.48
N ARG A 121 -8.86 7.50 6.92
CA ARG A 121 -9.73 6.35 6.61
C ARG A 121 -9.11 5.39 5.59
N LEU A 122 -8.43 5.91 4.56
CA LEU A 122 -7.68 5.07 3.61
C LEU A 122 -6.59 4.28 4.32
N GLU A 123 -5.83 4.93 5.21
CA GLU A 123 -4.80 4.25 6.00
C GLU A 123 -5.39 3.16 6.89
N SER A 124 -6.50 3.43 7.59
CA SER A 124 -7.16 2.40 8.43
C SER A 124 -7.54 1.15 7.63
N ALA A 125 -8.10 1.32 6.42
CA ALA A 125 -8.40 0.19 5.55
C ALA A 125 -7.13 -0.58 5.12
N VAL A 126 -6.06 0.13 4.72
CA VAL A 126 -4.76 -0.49 4.39
C VAL A 126 -4.22 -1.28 5.59
N ARG A 127 -4.29 -0.72 6.80
CA ARG A 127 -3.84 -1.36 8.04
C ARG A 127 -4.59 -2.65 8.33
N GLU A 128 -5.90 -2.69 8.08
CA GLU A 128 -6.71 -3.89 8.22
C GLU A 128 -6.26 -4.98 7.23
N PHE A 129 -6.03 -4.64 5.96
CA PHE A 129 -5.58 -5.62 4.96
C PHE A 129 -4.18 -6.15 5.30
N VAL A 130 -3.27 -5.27 5.68
CA VAL A 130 -1.92 -5.63 6.12
C VAL A 130 -1.97 -6.51 7.37
N ALA A 131 -2.84 -6.21 8.34
CA ALA A 131 -2.98 -7.03 9.55
C ALA A 131 -3.50 -8.44 9.24
N GLN A 132 -4.41 -8.59 8.28
CA GLN A 132 -4.89 -9.89 7.83
C GLN A 132 -3.84 -10.64 7.00
N ALA A 133 -3.16 -9.97 6.08
CA ALA A 133 -2.13 -10.57 5.23
C ALA A 133 -0.91 -11.11 6.01
N ARG A 134 -0.71 -10.61 7.23
CA ARG A 134 0.35 -11.05 8.15
C ARG A 134 -0.02 -12.28 8.98
N ARG A 135 -1.27 -12.77 8.90
CA ARG A 135 -1.67 -14.02 9.54
C ARG A 135 -1.29 -15.20 8.63
N PRO A 136 -0.71 -16.28 9.18
CA PRO A 136 -0.40 -17.49 8.42
C PRO A 136 -1.65 -18.17 7.87
#